data_AF-A0A091M829-F1
#
_entry.id   AF-A0A091M829-F1
#
_cell.length_a   1.000
_cell.length_b   1.000
_cell.length_c   1.000
_cell.angle_alpha   90.00
_cell.angle_beta   90.00
_cell.angle_gamma   90.00
#
_symmetry.space_group_name_H-M   'P 1'
#
loop_
_entity.id
_entity.type
_entity.pdbx_description
1 polymer ?
#
loop_
_entity_poly.entity_id
_entity_poly.type
_entity_poly.pdbx_seq_one_letter_code
_entity_poly.pdbx_strand_id
1 'polypeptide(L)' 'RSQPLEEEQQTALTALSQQLEAITDVEELTKLLRAAGEYEERKVIRAAIRKLRAQEIEAAALAGSVQSSR' A
#
# COMPACT_ATOMS: atom_id res chain seq x y z
N ARG A 1 10.83 12.33 28.35
CA ARG A 1 11.10 10.88 28.33
C ARG A 1 9.92 10.23 27.62
N SER A 2 10.01 10.10 26.30
CA SER A 2 8.89 9.73 25.41
C SER A 2 9.32 8.74 24.30
N GLN A 3 10.61 8.42 24.24
CA GLN A 3 11.26 7.65 23.16
C GLN A 3 10.70 6.22 22.96
N PRO A 4 10.34 5.43 23.99
CA PRO A 4 9.94 4.03 23.74
C PRO A 4 8.60 3.90 23.02
N LEU A 5 7.66 4.84 23.23
CA LEU A 5 6.35 4.81 22.57
C LEU A 5 6.44 5.14 21.08
N GLU A 6 7.35 6.06 20.71
CA GLU A 6 7.60 6.43 19.32
C GLU A 6 8.24 5.27 18.55
N GLU A 7 9.16 4.53 19.18
CA GLU A 7 9.78 3.34 18.59
C GLU A 7 8.78 2.19 18.39
N GLU A 8 7.93 1.93 19.38
CA GLU A 8 6.85 0.94 19.27
C GLU A 8 5.87 1.30 18.14
N GLN A 9 5.52 2.58 18.00
CA GLN A 9 4.65 3.01 16.90
C GLN A 9 5.36 2.85 15.54
N GLN A 10 6.63 3.22 15.44
CA GLN A 10 7.39 3.10 14.19
C GLN A 10 7.58 1.64 13.77
N THR A 11 7.82 0.74 14.72
CA THR A 11 7.93 -0.70 14.46
C THR A 11 6.59 -1.28 14.01
N ALA A 12 5.48 -0.88 14.63
CA ALA A 12 4.14 -1.28 14.21
C ALA A 12 3.82 -0.82 12.77
N LEU A 13 4.13 0.43 12.43
CA LEU A 13 3.94 0.96 11.06
C LEU A 13 4.81 0.25 10.03
N THR A 14 6.03 -0.13 10.42
CA THR A 14 6.95 -0.88 9.55
C THR A 14 6.42 -2.29 9.29
N ALA A 15 5.96 -2.98 10.32
CA ALA A 15 5.34 -4.30 10.18
C ALA A 15 4.07 -4.25 9.32
N LEU A 16 3.23 -3.23 9.52
CA LEU A 16 2.05 -2.99 8.68
C LEU A 16 2.46 -2.77 7.23
N SER A 17 3.47 -1.94 6.96
CA SER A 17 3.94 -1.71 5.59
C SER A 17 4.37 -3.00 4.90
N GLN A 18 5.11 -3.88 5.60
CA GLN A 18 5.55 -5.17 5.05
C GLN A 18 4.37 -6.10 4.74
N GLN A 19 3.35 -6.13 5.61
CA GLN A 19 2.14 -6.90 5.36
C GLN A 19 1.37 -6.38 4.14
N LEU A 20 1.26 -5.06 3.98
CA LEU A 20 0.58 -4.45 2.85
C LEU A 20 1.30 -4.69 1.52
N GLU A 21 2.63 -4.86 1.52
CA GLU A 21 3.38 -5.22 0.31
C GLU A 21 3.07 -6.63 -0.20
N ALA A 22 2.61 -7.53 0.68
CA ALA A 22 2.15 -8.87 0.29
C ALA A 22 0.73 -8.86 -0.32
N ILE A 23 -0.03 -7.79 -0.12
CA ILE A 23 -1.40 -7.67 -0.64
C ILE A 23 -1.37 -7.06 -2.04
N THR A 24 -1.81 -7.84 -3.02
CA THR A 24 -1.88 -7.42 -4.43
C THR A 24 -3.31 -7.08 -4.87
N ASP A 25 -4.25 -6.95 -3.93
CA ASP A 25 -5.64 -6.58 -4.19
C ASP A 25 -5.98 -5.20 -3.61
N VAL A 26 -6.42 -4.29 -4.47
CA VAL A 26 -6.87 -2.95 -4.08
C VAL A 26 -8.11 -3.00 -3.19
N GLU A 27 -9.01 -3.96 -3.41
CA GLU A 27 -10.24 -4.07 -2.60
C GLU A 27 -9.91 -4.48 -1.16
N GLU A 28 -9.00 -5.44 -0.98
CA GLU A 28 -8.48 -5.84 0.32
C GLU A 28 -7.80 -4.67 1.05
N LEU A 29 -6.91 -3.94 0.37
CA LEU A 29 -6.28 -2.73 0.94
C LEU A 29 -7.33 -1.65 1.29
N THR A 30 -8.40 -1.53 0.51
CA THR A 30 -9.49 -0.59 0.78
C THR A 30 -10.31 -0.98 2.01
N LYS A 31 -10.50 -2.28 2.26
CA LYS A 31 -11.13 -2.79 3.49
C LYS A 31 -10.28 -2.43 4.71
N LEU A 32 -8.96 -2.66 4.63
CA LEU A 32 -8.02 -2.26 5.69
C LEU A 32 -8.04 -0.75 5.94
N LEU A 33 -8.10 0.07 4.88
CA LEU A 33 -8.18 1.52 5.01
C LEU A 33 -9.41 1.99 5.78
N ARG A 34 -10.56 1.31 5.61
CA ARG A 34 -11.81 1.60 6.32
C ARG A 34 -11.76 1.14 7.77
N ALA A 35 -11.03 0.07 8.06
CA ALA A 35 -10.84 -0.46 9.41
C ALA A 35 -9.81 0.33 10.23
N ALA A 36 -8.84 0.98 9.59
CA ALA A 36 -7.76 1.71 10.26
C ALA A 36 -8.26 2.96 11.02
N GLY A 37 -8.08 2.93 12.34
CA GLY A 37 -8.44 4.00 13.26
C GLY A 37 -7.44 5.16 13.27
N GLU A 38 -6.16 4.87 13.02
CA GLU A 38 -5.08 5.84 13.13
C GLU A 38 -4.71 6.51 11.80
N TYR A 39 -4.29 7.77 11.86
CA TYR A 39 -3.93 8.52 10.65
C TYR A 39 -2.68 7.94 9.97
N GLU A 40 -1.66 7.58 10.74
CA GLU A 40 -0.42 7.03 10.18
C GLU A 40 -0.65 5.67 9.52
N GLU A 41 -1.48 4.80 10.10
CA GLU A 41 -1.89 3.54 9.47
C GLU A 41 -2.58 3.79 8.12
N ARG A 42 -3.58 4.69 8.10
CA ARG A 42 -4.27 5.07 6.85
C ARG A 42 -3.31 5.62 5.79
N LYS A 43 -2.27 6.36 6.20
CA LYS A 43 -1.26 6.91 5.30
C LYS A 43 -0.40 5.80 4.68
N VAL A 44 0.03 4.82 5.47
CA VAL A 44 0.77 3.64 4.97
C VAL A 44 -0.10 2.83 4.00
N ILE A 45 -1.37 2.56 4.36
CA ILE A 45 -2.31 1.82 3.51
C ILE A 45 -2.58 2.55 2.18
N ARG A 46 -2.79 3.87 2.21
CA ARG A 46 -2.96 4.66 0.97
C ARG A 46 -1.71 4.63 0.08
N ALA A 47 -0.52 4.60 0.67
CA ALA A 47 0.72 4.47 -0.11
C ALA A 47 0.77 3.13 -0.85
N ALA A 48 0.40 2.02 -0.19
CA ALA A 48 0.32 0.71 -0.82
C ALA A 48 -0.71 0.68 -1.96
N ILE A 49 -1.91 1.22 -1.75
CA ILE A 49 -2.95 1.30 -2.80
C ILE A 49 -2.45 2.07 -4.03
N ARG A 50 -1.80 3.22 -3.81
CA ARG A 50 -1.27 4.03 -4.92
C ARG A 50 -0.20 3.28 -5.70
N LYS A 51 0.71 2.58 -5.01
CA LYS A 51 1.76 1.75 -5.62
C LYS A 51 1.15 0.66 -6.50
N LEU A 52 0.17 -0.07 -5.96
CA LEU A 52 -0.51 -1.15 -6.69
C LEU A 52 -1.25 -0.65 -7.93
N ARG A 53 -2.02 0.45 -7.80
CA ARG A 53 -2.70 1.09 -8.94
C ARG A 53 -1.74 1.59 -10.02
N ALA A 54 -0.60 2.16 -9.62
CA ALA A 54 0.41 2.60 -10.58
C ALA A 54 0.98 1.42 -11.36
N GLN A 55 1.26 0.29 -10.69
CA GLN A 55 1.73 -0.94 -11.32
C GLN A 55 0.67 -1.54 -12.27
N GLU A 56 -0.61 -1.55 -11.90
CA GLU A 56 -1.70 -1.98 -12.79
C GLU A 56 -1.75 -1.15 -14.07
N ILE A 57 -1.62 0.18 -13.95
CA ILE A 57 -1.64 1.11 -15.09
C ILE A 57 -0.41 0.88 -15.98
N GLU A 58 0.78 0.76 -15.39
CA GLU A 58 2.02 0.51 -16.12
C GLU A 58 1.98 -0.83 -16.87
N ALA A 59 1.50 -1.89 -16.21
CA ALA A 59 1.32 -3.19 -16.82
C ALA A 59 0.29 -3.16 -17.97
N ALA A 60 -0.82 -2.44 -17.80
CA ALA A 60 -1.82 -2.26 -18.84
C ALA A 60 -1.28 -1.45 -20.04
N ALA A 61 -0.49 -0.40 -19.78
CA ALA A 61 0.15 0.40 -20.82
C ALA A 61 1.16 -0.44 -21.64
N LEU A 62 1.98 -1.24 -20.96
CA LEU A 62 2.90 -2.19 -21.59
C LEU A 62 2.13 -3.21 -22.45
N ALA A 63 1.08 -3.83 -21.92
CA ALA A 63 0.26 -4.78 -22.67
C ALA A 63 -0.40 -4.15 -23.91
N GLY A 64 -0.91 -2.92 -23.80
CA GLY A 64 -1.49 -2.19 -24.93
C GLY A 64 -0.47 -1.85 -26.02
N SER A 65 0.76 -1.49 -25.65
CA SER A 65 1.83 -1.21 -26.62
C SER A 65 2.29 -2.45 -27.40
N VAL A 66 2.27 -3.64 -26.78
CA VAL A 66 2.63 -4.92 -27.42
C VAL A 66 1.58 -5.36 -28.45
N GLN A 67 0.32 -4.95 -28.29
CA GLN A 67 -0.73 -5.26 -29.26
C GLN A 67 -0.72 -4.33 -30.50
N SER A 68 -0.21 -3.11 -30.37
CA SER A 68 -0.11 -2.14 -31.48
C SER A 68 1.04 -2.44 -32.46
N SER A 69 1.94 -3.37 -32.12
CA SER A 69 3.14 -3.73 -32.88
C SER A 69 3.08 -5.11 -33.56
N ARG A 70 1.88 -5.69 -33.70
CA ARG A 70 1.64 -6.95 -34.43
C ARG A 70 0.81 -6.76 -35.69
#